data_AF-A0A7Z0DAP8-F1
#
_entry.id   AF-A0A7Z0DAP8-F1
#
_cell.length_a   1.000
_cell.length_b   1.000
_cell.length_c   1.000
_cell.angle_alpha   90.00
_cell.angle_beta   90.00
_cell.angle_gamma   90.00
#
_symmetry.space_group_name_H-M   'P 1'
#
loop_
_entity.id
_entity.type
_entity.pdbx_description
1 polymer ?
#
loop_
_entity_poly.entity_id
_entity_poly.type
_entity_poly.pdbx_seq_one_letter_code
_entity_poly.pdbx_strand_id
1 'polypeptide(L)'
;MFRLHRPAGPGGPGYAFTDRVGGSGPVGLTLGGAATHGVETVRRDGRAVLAAIGVERLYTPWQVHGTDVLTIDDAALSGWSADAWLGSAVPGQPASPQADALVTDRPGVALLIRTADCLPVIFVDETARAVGVAHAGRVGLAAGVLTRTVEALAALGATAPTAVIGPAICGSCYEVPGEMRDAVAAGLPGAAATTSWGTPALDLPGAARQQLLGLGCRVEQVAACTREDPLLHSYRRDGARMGSLGALVWLAPRVGGAIPATAAPGR
;
A
#
# COMPACT_ATOMS: atom_id res chain seq x y z
N MET A 1 -8.91 -12.70 -4.60
CA MET A 1 -8.22 -12.35 -3.35
C MET A 1 -6.96 -11.54 -3.63
N PHE A 2 -6.08 -12.01 -4.53
CA PHE A 2 -4.85 -11.29 -4.90
C PHE A 2 -4.73 -11.12 -6.41
N ARG A 3 -4.44 -9.90 -6.85
CA ARG A 3 -4.00 -9.61 -8.22
C ARG A 3 -2.57 -10.08 -8.46
N LEU A 4 -1.73 -9.95 -7.45
CA LEU A 4 -0.36 -10.47 -7.41
C LEU A 4 -0.07 -10.94 -5.99
N HIS A 5 0.56 -12.10 -5.85
CA HIS A 5 1.05 -12.59 -4.57
C HIS A 5 2.42 -13.25 -4.77
N ARG A 6 3.44 -12.69 -4.14
CA ARG A 6 4.76 -13.31 -4.00
C ARG A 6 4.93 -13.74 -2.54
N PRO A 7 4.85 -15.04 -2.24
CA PRO A 7 5.01 -15.54 -0.88
C PRO A 7 6.44 -15.29 -0.39
N ALA A 8 6.59 -15.17 0.92
CA ALA A 8 7.91 -15.05 1.52
C ALA A 8 8.65 -16.39 1.52
N GLY A 9 9.91 -16.38 1.07
CA GLY A 9 10.85 -17.46 1.38
C GLY A 9 11.27 -17.44 2.86
N PRO A 10 11.93 -18.49 3.37
CA PRO A 10 12.41 -18.53 4.75
C PRO A 10 13.27 -17.30 5.11
N GLY A 11 12.81 -16.47 6.05
CA GLY A 11 13.49 -15.24 6.46
C GLY A 11 13.49 -14.09 5.43
N GLY A 12 12.90 -14.28 4.25
CA GLY A 12 12.84 -13.28 3.16
C GLY A 12 11.56 -12.45 3.15
N PRO A 13 11.45 -11.49 2.22
CA PRO A 13 10.25 -10.68 2.06
C PRO A 13 9.16 -11.42 1.28
N GLY A 14 7.90 -11.15 1.64
CA GLY A 14 6.73 -11.47 0.86
C GLY A 14 5.93 -10.20 0.57
N TYR A 15 5.21 -10.18 -0.54
CA TYR A 15 4.32 -9.07 -0.87
C TYR A 15 3.13 -9.48 -1.71
N ALA A 16 2.06 -8.68 -1.64
CA ALA A 16 0.85 -8.89 -2.40
C ALA A 16 0.13 -7.58 -2.72
N PHE A 17 -0.59 -7.59 -3.85
CA PHE A 17 -1.65 -6.63 -4.15
C PHE A 17 -2.98 -7.38 -4.15
N THR A 18 -3.94 -6.94 -3.35
CA THR A 18 -5.27 -7.55 -3.34
C THR A 18 -6.06 -7.19 -4.60
N ASP A 19 -7.07 -8.00 -4.90
CA ASP A 19 -8.18 -7.65 -5.79
C ASP A 19 -9.48 -7.60 -4.95
N ARG A 20 -10.65 -7.39 -5.58
CA ARG A 20 -11.94 -7.40 -4.88
C ARG A 20 -12.60 -8.77 -4.74
N VAL A 21 -12.00 -9.84 -5.25
CA VAL A 21 -12.59 -11.19 -5.26
C VAL A 21 -12.45 -11.86 -3.89
N GLY A 22 -13.53 -12.47 -3.41
CA GLY A 22 -13.56 -13.24 -2.16
C GLY A 22 -13.83 -12.42 -0.91
N GLY A 23 -14.32 -11.18 -1.05
CA GLY A 23 -14.76 -10.38 0.09
C GLY A 23 -16.11 -10.79 0.63
N SER A 24 -16.35 -10.42 1.87
CA SER A 24 -17.56 -10.78 2.60
C SER A 24 -18.72 -9.80 2.47
N GLY A 25 -18.47 -8.62 1.88
CA GLY A 25 -19.45 -7.56 1.67
C GLY A 25 -19.91 -7.38 0.22
N PRO A 26 -20.90 -6.51 -0.03
CA PRO A 26 -21.50 -6.31 -1.36
C PRO A 26 -20.54 -5.67 -2.38
N VAL A 27 -19.45 -5.05 -1.92
CA VAL A 27 -18.43 -4.45 -2.79
C VAL A 27 -17.30 -5.43 -3.13
N GLY A 28 -17.32 -6.65 -2.59
CA GLY A 28 -16.17 -7.56 -2.62
C GLY A 28 -15.14 -7.22 -1.54
N LEU A 29 -13.93 -7.76 -1.68
CA LEU A 29 -12.87 -7.70 -0.67
C LEU A 29 -12.43 -6.26 -0.46
N THR A 30 -12.54 -5.75 0.77
CA THR A 30 -12.12 -4.39 1.10
C THR A 30 -11.31 -4.35 2.38
N LEU A 31 -10.15 -3.69 2.33
CA LEU A 31 -9.29 -3.46 3.50
C LEU A 31 -9.46 -2.06 4.10
N GLY A 32 -10.44 -1.29 3.62
CA GLY A 32 -10.70 0.08 4.05
C GLY A 32 -12.18 0.43 4.02
N GLY A 33 -12.47 1.68 4.38
CA GLY A 33 -13.83 2.22 4.34
C GLY A 33 -14.74 1.65 5.43
N ALA A 34 -14.24 1.42 6.65
CA ALA A 34 -15.05 0.87 7.75
C ALA A 34 -16.31 1.71 8.06
N ALA A 35 -16.23 3.05 7.89
CA ALA A 35 -17.39 3.94 8.02
C ALA A 35 -18.45 3.72 6.91
N THR A 36 -18.05 3.25 5.73
CA THR A 36 -18.92 3.05 4.56
C THR A 36 -19.42 1.62 4.46
N HIS A 37 -18.57 0.63 4.73
CA HIS A 37 -18.81 -0.81 4.49
C HIS A 37 -19.02 -1.62 5.78
N GLY A 38 -18.92 -0.97 6.93
CA GLY A 38 -19.02 -1.59 8.25
C GLY A 38 -17.68 -2.18 8.71
N VAL A 39 -17.34 -1.94 9.99
CA VAL A 39 -16.09 -2.41 10.60
C VAL A 39 -15.98 -3.94 10.59
N GLU A 40 -17.08 -4.68 10.74
CA GLU A 40 -17.07 -6.15 10.71
C GLU A 40 -16.69 -6.72 9.34
N THR A 41 -17.15 -6.10 8.25
CA THR A 41 -16.80 -6.48 6.88
C THR A 41 -15.30 -6.33 6.66
N VAL A 42 -14.77 -5.14 6.98
CA VAL A 42 -13.34 -4.82 6.83
C VAL A 42 -12.49 -5.73 7.72
N ARG A 43 -12.93 -5.99 8.96
CA ARG A 43 -12.25 -6.91 9.88
C ARG A 43 -12.19 -8.32 9.31
N ARG A 44 -13.32 -8.86 8.81
CA ARG A 44 -13.38 -10.22 8.27
C ARG A 44 -12.51 -10.36 7.03
N ASP A 45 -12.57 -9.41 6.11
CA ASP A 45 -11.78 -9.40 4.89
C ASP A 45 -10.28 -9.29 5.21
N GLY A 46 -9.91 -8.41 6.14
CA GLY A 46 -8.52 -8.29 6.62
C GLY A 46 -7.99 -9.57 7.27
N ARG A 47 -8.80 -10.24 8.12
CA ARG A 47 -8.43 -11.53 8.70
C ARG A 47 -8.23 -12.62 7.64
N ALA A 48 -9.08 -12.64 6.61
CA ALA A 48 -8.93 -13.58 5.50
C ALA A 48 -7.63 -13.34 4.71
N VAL A 49 -7.27 -12.07 4.45
CA VAL A 49 -6.00 -11.73 3.80
C VAL A 49 -4.80 -12.13 4.66
N LEU A 50 -4.81 -11.81 5.95
CA LEU A 50 -3.73 -12.16 6.89
C LEU A 50 -3.52 -13.67 7.00
N ALA A 51 -4.60 -14.44 7.09
CA ALA A 51 -4.54 -15.89 7.08
C ALA A 51 -3.95 -16.43 5.77
N ALA A 52 -4.31 -15.85 4.62
CA ALA A 52 -3.81 -16.28 3.32
C ALA A 52 -2.32 -15.98 3.08
N ILE A 53 -1.76 -14.94 3.73
CA ILE A 53 -0.32 -14.62 3.66
C ILE A 53 0.50 -15.22 4.81
N GLY A 54 -0.16 -15.83 5.81
CA GLY A 54 0.49 -16.45 6.96
C GLY A 54 1.13 -15.44 7.93
N VAL A 55 0.53 -14.26 8.09
CA VAL A 55 1.02 -13.21 8.99
C VAL A 55 -0.07 -12.84 9.99
N GLU A 56 0.29 -12.71 11.27
CA GLU A 56 -0.67 -12.37 12.32
C GLU A 56 -0.84 -10.86 12.51
N ARG A 57 0.25 -10.09 12.38
CA ARG A 57 0.24 -8.65 12.67
C ARG A 57 0.08 -7.82 11.41
N LEU A 58 -0.74 -6.78 11.50
CA LEU A 58 -0.98 -5.81 10.43
C LEU A 58 -0.80 -4.40 10.99
N TYR A 59 -0.12 -3.55 10.22
CA TYR A 59 0.02 -2.12 10.50
C TYR A 59 -0.38 -1.31 9.27
N THR A 60 -1.20 -0.29 9.46
CA THR A 60 -1.62 0.65 8.41
C THR A 60 -1.66 2.06 8.99
N PRO A 61 -1.26 3.09 8.24
CA PRO A 61 -1.38 4.46 8.71
C PRO A 61 -2.75 5.03 8.36
N TRP A 62 -3.04 6.21 8.89
CA TRP A 62 -4.04 7.11 8.33
C TRP A 62 -3.41 7.88 7.16
N GLN A 63 -3.76 7.49 5.93
CA GLN A 63 -3.26 8.10 4.70
C GLN A 63 -3.88 9.48 4.47
N VAL A 64 -3.04 10.49 4.27
CA VAL A 64 -3.45 11.90 4.10
C VAL A 64 -2.97 12.51 2.79
N HIS A 65 -2.45 11.68 1.87
CA HIS A 65 -1.84 12.09 0.60
C HIS A 65 -0.60 12.98 0.77
N GLY A 66 0.06 12.88 1.93
CA GLY A 66 1.30 13.57 2.27
C GLY A 66 2.55 12.77 1.88
N THR A 67 3.64 13.00 2.61
CA THR A 67 4.95 12.40 2.32
C THR A 67 5.61 11.77 3.55
N ASP A 68 4.92 11.74 4.69
CA ASP A 68 5.48 11.22 5.92
C ASP A 68 5.59 9.70 5.87
N VAL A 69 6.72 9.21 6.40
CA VAL A 69 7.10 7.79 6.41
C VAL A 69 7.27 7.36 7.86
N LEU A 70 6.59 6.28 8.26
CA LEU A 70 6.77 5.68 9.59
C LEU A 70 7.66 4.45 9.51
N THR A 71 8.71 4.43 10.30
CA THR A 71 9.47 3.22 10.58
C THR A 71 8.76 2.42 11.66
N ILE A 72 8.33 1.20 11.32
CA ILE A 72 7.64 0.30 12.24
C ILE A 72 8.68 -0.60 12.90
N ASP A 73 9.04 -0.27 14.14
CA ASP A 73 9.96 -1.00 14.98
C ASP A 73 9.23 -1.71 16.15
N ASP A 74 9.99 -2.28 17.09
CA ASP A 74 9.42 -2.98 18.24
C ASP A 74 8.62 -2.04 19.17
N ALA A 75 8.96 -0.74 19.21
CA ALA A 75 8.23 0.25 19.99
C ALA A 75 6.88 0.57 19.34
N ALA A 76 6.84 0.75 18.02
CA ALA A 76 5.60 0.94 17.26
C ALA A 76 4.65 -0.27 17.34
N LEU A 77 5.20 -1.47 17.57
CA LEU A 77 4.45 -2.72 17.75
C LEU A 77 4.11 -3.03 19.21
N SER A 78 4.61 -2.24 20.16
CA SER A 78 4.28 -2.41 21.57
C SER A 78 2.79 -2.13 21.81
N GLY A 79 2.10 -3.03 22.53
CA GLY A 79 0.66 -2.91 22.76
C GLY A 79 -0.21 -3.19 21.52
N TRP A 80 0.35 -3.75 20.45
CA TRP A 80 -0.43 -4.18 19.29
C TRP A 80 -1.54 -5.17 19.68
N SER A 81 -2.70 -5.04 19.03
CA SER A 81 -3.81 -5.99 19.10
C SER A 81 -4.27 -6.37 17.70
N ALA A 82 -4.94 -7.51 17.56
CA ALA A 82 -5.41 -8.06 16.27
C ALA A 82 -6.22 -7.07 15.43
N ASP A 83 -6.93 -6.15 16.08
CA ASP A 83 -7.80 -5.18 15.43
C ASP A 83 -7.21 -3.76 15.42
N ALA A 84 -5.99 -3.54 15.93
CA ALA A 84 -5.37 -2.20 16.05
C ALA A 84 -5.28 -1.45 14.70
N TRP A 85 -5.14 -2.18 13.60
CA TRP A 85 -5.08 -1.63 12.25
C TRP A 85 -6.43 -1.05 11.76
N LEU A 86 -7.54 -1.34 12.45
CA LEU A 86 -8.85 -0.73 12.18
C LEU A 86 -8.96 0.67 12.80
N GLY A 87 -8.07 1.03 13.73
CA GLY A 87 -7.99 2.35 14.36
C GLY A 87 -9.31 2.77 15.01
N SER A 88 -9.66 4.05 14.88
CA SER A 88 -10.84 4.64 15.51
C SER A 88 -12.18 4.09 15.00
N ALA A 89 -12.20 3.20 14.01
CA ALA A 89 -13.40 2.45 13.64
C ALA A 89 -13.81 1.43 14.72
N VAL A 90 -12.90 1.06 15.62
CA VAL A 90 -13.19 0.22 16.79
C VAL A 90 -13.31 1.11 18.04
N PRO A 91 -14.43 1.05 18.78
CA PRO A 91 -14.61 1.86 19.99
C PRO A 91 -13.47 1.65 21.00
N GLY A 92 -12.94 2.75 21.52
CA GLY A 92 -11.86 2.74 22.51
C GLY A 92 -10.45 2.59 21.94
N GLN A 93 -10.29 2.41 20.62
CA GLN A 93 -8.97 2.43 19.97
C GLN A 93 -8.57 3.84 19.52
N PRO A 94 -7.27 4.19 19.62
CA PRO A 94 -6.77 5.44 19.07
C PRO A 94 -6.83 5.46 17.54
N ALA A 95 -6.82 6.66 16.96
CA ALA A 95 -6.61 6.82 15.53
C ALA A 95 -5.21 6.34 15.13
N SER A 96 -5.09 5.74 13.95
CA SER A 96 -3.78 5.42 13.36
C SER A 96 -2.98 6.71 13.13
N PRO A 97 -1.65 6.69 13.34
CA PRO A 97 -0.81 7.84 13.02
C PRO A 97 -0.93 8.23 11.54
N GLN A 98 -0.82 9.53 11.26
CA GLN A 98 -0.79 10.03 9.89
C GLN A 98 0.52 9.67 9.21
N ALA A 99 0.42 9.07 8.02
CA ALA A 99 1.54 8.83 7.11
C ALA A 99 1.02 8.28 5.78
N ASP A 100 1.86 8.36 4.76
CA ASP A 100 1.57 7.81 3.45
C ASP A 100 2.59 6.75 3.03
N ALA A 101 3.60 6.47 3.86
CA ALA A 101 4.43 5.29 3.69
C ALA A 101 4.82 4.65 5.02
N LEU A 102 5.14 3.37 4.97
CA LEU A 102 5.62 2.56 6.08
C LEU A 102 6.89 1.84 5.64
N VAL A 103 7.86 1.70 6.55
CA VAL A 103 9.05 0.85 6.36
C VAL A 103 9.31 0.00 7.61
N THR A 104 9.91 -1.17 7.46
CA THR A 104 10.31 -2.02 8.59
C THR A 104 11.40 -3.01 8.20
N ASP A 105 12.21 -3.41 9.17
CA ASP A 105 13.10 -4.57 9.14
C ASP A 105 12.66 -5.67 10.14
N ARG A 106 11.50 -5.48 10.79
CA ARG A 106 10.94 -6.40 11.78
C ARG A 106 10.14 -7.52 11.09
N PRO A 107 10.44 -8.80 11.37
CA PRO A 107 9.64 -9.91 10.85
C PRO A 107 8.30 -10.06 11.59
N GLY A 108 7.34 -10.74 10.95
CA GLY A 108 6.06 -11.10 11.57
C GLY A 108 5.01 -10.00 11.60
N VAL A 109 5.26 -8.87 10.92
CA VAL A 109 4.27 -7.82 10.66
C VAL A 109 4.14 -7.57 9.16
N ALA A 110 2.90 -7.41 8.70
CA ALA A 110 2.58 -6.90 7.38
C ALA A 110 2.29 -5.40 7.45
N LEU A 111 2.92 -4.65 6.56
CA LEU A 111 2.64 -3.24 6.32
C LEU A 111 1.57 -3.13 5.24
N LEU A 112 0.57 -2.29 5.44
CA LEU A 112 -0.55 -2.10 4.52
C LEU A 112 -0.70 -0.63 4.11
N ILE A 113 -0.83 -0.43 2.80
CA ILE A 113 -1.36 0.79 2.19
C ILE A 113 -2.62 0.46 1.41
N ARG A 114 -3.62 1.32 1.50
CA ARG A 114 -4.93 1.14 0.88
C ARG A 114 -5.09 2.08 -0.29
N THR A 115 -5.64 1.60 -1.40
CA THR A 115 -5.87 2.42 -2.59
C THR A 115 -7.19 2.10 -3.28
N ALA A 116 -7.67 3.09 -4.01
CA ALA A 116 -8.64 2.94 -5.08
C ALA A 116 -8.30 4.05 -6.10
N ASP A 117 -7.54 3.68 -7.14
CA ASP A 117 -6.88 4.54 -8.14
C ASP A 117 -5.50 5.11 -7.79
N CYS A 118 -5.27 5.60 -6.57
CA CYS A 118 -3.94 6.08 -6.19
C CYS A 118 -2.89 4.96 -6.29
N LEU A 119 -1.63 5.34 -6.55
CA LEU A 119 -0.56 4.39 -6.85
C LEU A 119 0.00 3.75 -5.57
N PRO A 120 -0.13 2.43 -5.35
CA PRO A 120 0.64 1.77 -4.32
C PRO A 120 2.00 1.33 -4.86
N VAL A 121 3.06 1.53 -4.08
CA VAL A 121 4.41 1.05 -4.40
C VAL A 121 4.95 0.23 -3.24
N ILE A 122 5.35 -1.01 -3.52
CA ILE A 122 6.00 -1.89 -2.55
C ILE A 122 7.50 -1.84 -2.77
N PHE A 123 8.28 -1.87 -1.70
CA PHE A 123 9.74 -1.87 -1.73
C PHE A 123 10.26 -3.09 -0.98
N VAL A 124 11.23 -3.78 -1.56
CA VAL A 124 11.91 -4.91 -0.93
C VAL A 124 13.42 -4.82 -1.15
N ASP A 125 14.20 -4.94 -0.09
CA ASP A 125 15.63 -5.21 -0.14
C ASP A 125 15.91 -6.50 0.62
N GLU A 126 16.19 -7.57 -0.13
CA GLU A 126 16.44 -8.91 0.42
C GLU A 126 17.74 -8.96 1.23
N THR A 127 18.74 -8.14 0.88
CA THR A 127 20.06 -8.13 1.53
C THR A 127 19.99 -7.44 2.87
N ALA A 128 19.40 -6.24 2.91
CA ALA A 128 19.18 -5.50 4.15
C ALA A 128 18.08 -6.13 5.02
N ARG A 129 17.22 -6.97 4.43
CA ARG A 129 15.97 -7.45 5.02
C ARG A 129 15.11 -6.28 5.50
N ALA A 130 14.97 -5.28 4.64
CA ALA A 130 14.12 -4.12 4.86
C ALA A 130 13.02 -4.12 3.80
N VAL A 131 11.81 -3.80 4.22
CA VAL A 131 10.64 -3.71 3.33
C VAL A 131 9.89 -2.42 3.60
N GLY A 132 9.18 -1.93 2.60
CA GLY A 132 8.36 -0.74 2.72
C GLY A 132 7.19 -0.74 1.76
N VAL A 133 6.20 0.09 2.05
CA VAL A 133 5.04 0.30 1.18
C VAL A 133 4.62 1.75 1.25
N ALA A 134 4.31 2.34 0.09
CA ALA A 134 3.96 3.75 -0.05
C ALA A 134 2.66 3.94 -0.83
N HIS A 135 1.90 4.94 -0.40
CA HIS A 135 0.76 5.53 -1.07
C HIS A 135 1.22 6.77 -1.86
N ALA A 136 1.35 6.62 -3.17
CA ALA A 136 1.74 7.68 -4.07
C ALA A 136 0.52 8.23 -4.83
N GLY A 137 -0.36 8.92 -4.10
CA GLY A 137 -1.33 9.81 -4.73
C GLY A 137 -0.64 10.98 -5.44
N ARG A 138 -1.35 11.70 -6.32
CA ARG A 138 -0.80 12.82 -7.11
C ARG A 138 -0.01 13.85 -6.28
N VAL A 139 -0.55 14.24 -5.12
CA VAL A 139 0.08 15.22 -4.22
C VAL A 139 1.35 14.65 -3.59
N GLY A 140 1.26 13.50 -2.92
CA GLY A 140 2.40 12.86 -2.28
C GLY A 140 3.51 12.46 -3.25
N LEU A 141 3.16 12.00 -4.46
CA LEU A 141 4.15 11.63 -5.48
C LEU A 141 4.94 12.86 -5.95
N ALA A 142 4.25 13.95 -6.29
CA ALA A 142 4.90 15.21 -6.68
C ALA A 142 5.72 15.82 -5.52
N ALA A 143 5.30 15.61 -4.28
CA ALA A 143 6.02 16.07 -3.09
C ALA A 143 7.16 15.13 -2.63
N GLY A 144 7.35 13.98 -3.27
CA GLY A 144 8.51 13.11 -3.04
C GLY A 144 8.32 12.00 -2.00
N VAL A 145 7.10 11.47 -1.80
CA VAL A 145 6.87 10.34 -0.88
C VAL A 145 7.72 9.11 -1.22
N LEU A 146 7.97 8.83 -2.51
CA LEU A 146 8.81 7.70 -2.91
C LEU A 146 10.28 7.94 -2.56
N THR A 147 10.78 9.16 -2.75
CA THR A 147 12.13 9.56 -2.32
C THR A 147 12.31 9.36 -0.82
N ARG A 148 11.39 9.89 -0.01
CA ARG A 148 11.45 9.74 1.45
C ARG A 148 11.35 8.27 1.89
N THR A 149 10.59 7.46 1.16
CA THR A 149 10.48 6.02 1.46
C THR A 149 11.80 5.30 1.19
N VAL A 150 12.48 5.61 0.07
CA VAL A 150 13.80 5.06 -0.25
C VAL A 150 14.85 5.52 0.77
N GLU A 151 14.82 6.79 1.19
CA GLU A 151 15.70 7.30 2.26
C GLU A 151 15.48 6.57 3.59
N ALA A 152 14.22 6.34 3.98
CA ALA A 152 13.89 5.61 5.19
C ALA A 152 14.33 4.14 5.13
N LEU A 153 14.23 3.49 3.96
CA LEU A 153 14.79 2.14 3.74
C LEU A 153 16.32 2.14 3.78
N ALA A 154 16.97 3.18 3.26
CA ALA A 154 18.41 3.32 3.34
C ALA A 154 18.91 3.46 4.78
N ALA A 155 18.13 4.13 5.65
CA ALA A 155 18.39 4.17 7.09
C ALA A 155 18.27 2.79 7.76
N LEU A 156 17.52 1.85 7.16
CA LEU A 156 17.48 0.43 7.56
C LEU A 156 18.55 -0.44 6.87
N GLY A 157 19.46 0.17 6.11
CA GLY A 157 20.56 -0.50 5.42
C GLY A 157 20.27 -0.94 3.99
N ALA A 158 19.10 -0.63 3.43
CA ALA A 158 18.81 -0.90 2.01
C ALA A 158 19.71 -0.04 1.11
N THR A 159 20.11 -0.58 -0.04
CA THR A 159 21.01 0.15 -0.97
C THR A 159 20.46 0.23 -2.38
N ALA A 160 19.75 -0.81 -2.83
CA ALA A 160 19.14 -0.86 -4.15
C ALA A 160 17.84 -1.68 -4.10
N PRO A 161 16.81 -1.18 -3.38
CA PRO A 161 15.56 -1.91 -3.23
C PRO A 161 14.89 -2.13 -4.59
N THR A 162 14.21 -3.26 -4.72
CA THR A 162 13.26 -3.48 -5.82
C THR A 162 11.94 -2.80 -5.43
N ALA A 163 11.51 -1.86 -6.27
CA ALA A 163 10.23 -1.20 -6.17
C ALA A 163 9.22 -1.87 -7.12
N VAL A 164 8.11 -2.35 -6.59
CA VAL A 164 7.02 -2.98 -7.34
C VAL A 164 5.84 -2.01 -7.36
N ILE A 165 5.56 -1.45 -8.52
CA ILE A 165 4.42 -0.57 -8.75
C ILE A 165 3.16 -1.43 -8.92
N GLY A 166 2.17 -1.22 -8.04
CA GLY A 166 0.92 -1.96 -8.06
C GLY A 166 -0.16 -1.36 -8.97
N PRO A 167 -1.35 -1.99 -9.01
CA PRO A 167 -2.47 -1.50 -9.79
C PRO A 167 -2.91 -0.09 -9.37
N ALA A 168 -3.10 0.78 -10.35
CA ALA A 168 -3.51 2.17 -10.18
C ALA A 168 -4.30 2.65 -11.40
N ILE A 169 -4.84 3.86 -11.37
CA ILE A 169 -5.44 4.45 -12.57
C ILE A 169 -4.35 4.79 -13.60
N CYS A 170 -4.53 4.37 -14.85
CA CYS A 170 -3.53 4.60 -15.91
C CYS A 170 -3.64 6.01 -16.52
N GLY A 171 -2.58 6.45 -17.20
CA GLY A 171 -2.54 7.74 -17.92
C GLY A 171 -3.65 7.90 -18.97
N SER A 172 -4.10 6.82 -19.59
CA SER A 172 -5.21 6.83 -20.56
C SER A 172 -6.59 7.02 -19.90
N CYS A 173 -6.68 6.93 -18.57
CA CYS A 173 -7.93 7.01 -17.81
C CYS A 173 -7.98 8.17 -16.80
N TYR A 174 -6.84 8.66 -16.32
CA TYR A 174 -6.81 9.61 -15.21
C TYR A 174 -6.98 11.06 -15.67
N GLU A 175 -8.18 11.37 -16.13
CA GLU A 175 -8.56 12.73 -16.55
C GLU A 175 -8.45 13.73 -15.40
N VAL A 176 -7.87 14.90 -15.71
CA VAL A 176 -7.77 16.07 -14.84
C VAL A 176 -7.93 17.35 -15.66
N PRO A 177 -8.24 18.51 -15.05
CA PRO A 177 -8.17 19.80 -15.74
C PRO A 177 -6.78 20.06 -16.34
N GLY A 178 -6.72 20.75 -17.49
CA GLY A 178 -5.46 21.03 -18.20
C GLY A 178 -4.44 21.76 -17.33
N GLU A 179 -4.87 22.79 -16.61
CA GLU A 179 -4.04 23.53 -15.66
C GLU A 179 -3.43 22.63 -14.57
N MET A 180 -4.19 21.63 -14.11
CA MET A 180 -3.72 20.67 -13.10
C MET A 180 -2.69 19.70 -13.69
N ARG A 181 -2.91 19.22 -14.93
CA ARG A 181 -1.93 18.40 -15.64
C ARG A 181 -0.60 19.14 -15.74
N ASP A 182 -0.65 20.38 -16.21
CA ASP A 182 0.54 21.17 -16.50
C ASP A 182 1.30 21.51 -15.21
N ALA A 183 0.58 21.90 -14.15
CA ALA A 183 1.18 22.16 -12.84
C ALA A 183 1.87 20.92 -12.24
N VAL A 184 1.27 19.74 -12.37
CA VAL A 184 1.85 18.49 -11.85
C VAL A 184 3.04 18.06 -12.70
N ALA A 185 2.94 18.14 -14.02
CA ALA A 185 4.02 17.76 -14.94
C ALA A 185 5.27 18.63 -14.78
N ALA A 186 5.11 19.89 -14.33
CA ALA A 186 6.23 20.77 -14.01
C ALA A 186 7.08 20.27 -12.82
N GLY A 187 6.43 19.70 -11.80
CA GLY A 187 7.12 19.15 -10.62
C GLY A 187 7.42 17.66 -10.69
N LEU A 188 6.76 16.94 -11.60
CA LEU A 188 6.84 15.50 -11.76
C LEU A 188 6.97 15.15 -13.26
N PRO A 189 8.20 15.17 -13.80
CA PRO A 189 8.45 14.85 -15.19
C PRO A 189 7.89 13.47 -15.59
N GLY A 190 7.31 13.39 -16.78
CA GLY A 190 6.66 12.16 -17.28
C GLY A 190 5.21 11.97 -16.81
N ALA A 191 4.68 12.84 -15.95
CA ALA A 191 3.31 12.72 -15.48
C ALA A 191 2.26 13.22 -16.49
N ALA A 192 2.60 14.08 -17.44
CA ALA A 192 1.63 14.56 -18.44
C ALA A 192 1.19 13.42 -19.37
N ALA A 193 -0.14 13.26 -19.52
CA ALA A 193 -0.73 12.29 -20.42
C ALA A 193 -1.98 12.85 -21.13
N THR A 194 -2.55 12.02 -21.99
CA THR A 194 -3.84 12.25 -22.65
C THR A 194 -4.70 11.02 -22.47
N THR A 195 -5.97 11.21 -22.12
CA THR A 195 -6.91 10.10 -21.98
C THR A 195 -7.14 9.41 -23.33
N SER A 196 -7.69 8.21 -23.32
CA SER A 196 -8.09 7.52 -24.55
C SER A 196 -9.22 8.25 -25.32
N TRP A 197 -9.84 9.26 -24.72
CA TRP A 197 -10.85 10.14 -25.35
C TRP A 197 -10.36 11.58 -25.57
N GLY A 198 -9.04 11.81 -25.52
CA GLY A 198 -8.42 13.05 -26.03
C GLY A 198 -8.37 14.23 -25.05
N THR A 199 -8.63 14.01 -23.76
CA THR A 199 -8.60 15.06 -22.73
C THR A 199 -7.29 15.05 -21.92
N PRO A 200 -6.94 16.16 -21.23
CA PRO A 200 -5.76 16.19 -20.37
C PRO A 200 -5.81 15.14 -19.26
N ALA A 201 -4.70 14.45 -19.03
CA ALA A 201 -4.61 13.36 -18.06
C ALA A 201 -3.26 13.31 -17.36
N LEU A 202 -3.16 12.46 -16.32
CA LEU A 202 -1.91 12.20 -15.61
C LEU A 202 -1.52 10.71 -15.62
N ASP A 203 -0.28 10.41 -16.01
CA ASP A 203 0.32 9.08 -15.87
C ASP A 203 1.18 9.00 -14.61
N LEU A 204 0.54 8.79 -13.46
CA LEU A 204 1.27 8.62 -12.19
C LEU A 204 2.16 7.36 -12.18
N PRO A 205 1.73 6.18 -12.69
CA PRO A 205 2.60 5.01 -12.80
C PRO A 205 3.87 5.29 -13.62
N GLY A 206 3.74 5.93 -14.79
CA GLY A 206 4.87 6.28 -15.65
C GLY A 206 5.85 7.23 -14.95
N ALA A 207 5.33 8.28 -14.32
CA ALA A 207 6.15 9.23 -13.57
C ALA A 207 6.86 8.60 -12.35
N ALA A 208 6.14 7.76 -11.59
CA ALA A 208 6.72 7.04 -10.46
C ALA A 208 7.84 6.09 -10.92
N ARG A 209 7.66 5.37 -12.03
CA ARG A 209 8.69 4.53 -12.61
C ARG A 209 9.96 5.33 -12.92
N GLN A 210 9.83 6.50 -13.55
CA GLN A 210 10.97 7.37 -13.84
C GLN A 210 11.66 7.84 -12.55
N GLN A 211 10.89 8.28 -11.56
CA GLN A 211 11.44 8.72 -10.26
C GLN A 211 12.20 7.60 -9.55
N LEU A 212 11.61 6.40 -9.47
CA LEU A 212 12.22 5.24 -8.81
C LEU A 212 13.52 4.79 -9.47
N LEU A 213 13.57 4.79 -10.81
CA LEU A 213 14.81 4.52 -11.54
C LEU A 213 15.89 5.56 -11.23
N GLY A 214 15.52 6.84 -11.14
CA GLY A 214 16.42 7.92 -10.74
C GLY A 214 16.95 7.79 -9.30
N LEU A 215 16.19 7.15 -8.41
CA LEU A 215 16.59 6.83 -7.04
C LEU A 215 17.47 5.56 -6.94
N GLY A 216 17.79 4.91 -8.05
CA GLY A 216 18.61 3.70 -8.09
C GLY A 216 17.84 2.40 -7.79
N CYS A 217 16.50 2.44 -7.74
CA CYS A 217 15.70 1.24 -7.55
C CYS A 217 15.67 0.37 -8.81
N ARG A 218 15.57 -0.95 -8.63
CA ARG A 218 15.04 -1.83 -9.68
C ARG A 218 13.52 -1.65 -9.70
N VAL A 219 12.90 -1.58 -10.88
CA VAL A 219 11.45 -1.32 -10.97
C VAL A 219 10.72 -2.43 -11.69
N GLU A 220 9.73 -3.00 -11.01
CA GLU A 220 8.73 -3.91 -11.55
C GLU A 220 7.36 -3.22 -11.53
N GLN A 221 6.46 -3.64 -12.40
CA GLN A 221 5.12 -3.08 -12.46
C GLN A 221 4.06 -4.14 -12.76
N VAL A 222 2.98 -4.10 -11.98
CA VAL A 222 1.78 -4.88 -12.26
C VAL A 222 0.95 -4.11 -13.28
N ALA A 223 0.90 -4.62 -14.52
CA ALA A 223 0.12 -4.03 -15.59
C ALA A 223 -1.40 -4.21 -15.33
N ALA A 224 -2.01 -3.23 -14.66
CA ALA A 224 -3.45 -3.20 -14.42
C ALA A 224 -3.94 -1.76 -14.16
N CYS A 225 -4.99 -1.35 -14.87
CA CYS A 225 -5.70 -0.11 -14.61
C CYS A 225 -6.90 -0.37 -13.68
N THR A 226 -6.95 0.29 -12.52
CA THR A 226 -8.04 0.11 -11.56
C THR A 226 -9.41 0.48 -12.11
N ARG A 227 -9.46 1.49 -12.99
CA ARG A 227 -10.70 1.94 -13.61
C ARG A 227 -11.23 0.95 -14.65
N GLU A 228 -10.34 0.36 -15.44
CA GLU A 228 -10.69 -0.55 -16.55
C GLU A 228 -10.97 -1.97 -16.07
N ASP A 229 -10.25 -2.45 -15.05
CA ASP A 229 -10.40 -3.80 -14.53
C ASP A 229 -11.54 -3.86 -13.49
N PRO A 230 -12.65 -4.60 -13.75
CA PRO A 230 -13.77 -4.71 -12.83
C PRO A 230 -13.43 -5.48 -11.55
N LEU A 231 -12.34 -6.25 -11.54
CA LEU A 231 -11.87 -6.99 -10.37
C LEU A 231 -11.09 -6.09 -9.39
N LEU A 232 -10.84 -4.83 -9.75
CA LEU A 232 -10.15 -3.86 -8.90
C LEU A 232 -11.14 -2.79 -8.42
N HIS A 233 -10.90 -2.20 -7.25
CA HIS A 233 -11.65 -1.03 -6.80
C HIS A 233 -11.13 0.23 -7.47
N SER A 234 -12.04 1.13 -7.86
CA SER A 234 -11.70 2.42 -8.46
C SER A 234 -12.64 3.48 -7.94
N TYR A 235 -12.08 4.57 -7.39
CA TYR A 235 -12.87 5.72 -6.98
C TYR A 235 -13.48 6.44 -8.19
N ARG A 236 -12.70 6.56 -9.27
CA ARG A 236 -13.10 7.22 -10.51
C ARG A 236 -14.28 6.51 -11.18
N ARG A 237 -14.40 5.19 -11.01
CA ARG A 237 -15.53 4.40 -11.52
C ARG A 237 -16.68 4.31 -10.52
N ASP A 238 -16.39 3.99 -9.26
CA ASP A 238 -17.40 3.55 -8.29
C ASP A 238 -17.84 4.69 -7.32
N GLY A 239 -17.15 5.83 -7.34
CA GLY A 239 -17.40 6.99 -6.48
C GLY A 239 -17.21 6.64 -5.00
N ALA A 240 -17.95 7.34 -4.12
CA ALA A 240 -17.86 7.17 -2.66
C ALA A 240 -18.24 5.76 -2.14
N ARG A 241 -18.77 4.88 -3.00
CA ARG A 241 -19.10 3.49 -2.65
C ARG A 241 -17.95 2.52 -2.90
N MET A 242 -16.80 2.98 -3.37
CA MET A 242 -15.67 2.10 -3.64
C MET A 242 -15.21 1.36 -2.37
N GLY A 243 -14.80 0.10 -2.51
CA GLY A 243 -13.95 -0.53 -1.50
C GLY A 243 -12.51 -0.06 -1.64
N SER A 244 -11.61 -0.64 -0.84
CA SER A 244 -10.17 -0.36 -0.95
C SER A 244 -9.39 -1.63 -1.24
N LEU A 245 -8.53 -1.56 -2.25
CA LEU A 245 -7.44 -2.51 -2.48
C LEU A 245 -6.40 -2.36 -1.37
N GLY A 246 -5.57 -3.39 -1.20
CA GLY A 246 -4.41 -3.38 -0.32
C GLY A 246 -3.13 -3.70 -1.07
N ALA A 247 -2.08 -2.94 -0.79
CA ALA A 247 -0.70 -3.32 -1.03
C ALA A 247 -0.09 -3.75 0.30
N LEU A 248 0.35 -5.01 0.37
CA LEU A 248 0.87 -5.62 1.58
C LEU A 248 2.30 -6.07 1.36
N VAL A 249 3.18 -5.79 2.31
CA VAL A 249 4.55 -6.31 2.34
C VAL A 249 4.92 -6.75 3.75
N TRP A 250 5.66 -7.84 3.87
CA TRP A 250 6.07 -8.39 5.16
C TRP A 250 7.41 -9.11 5.05
N LEU A 251 8.02 -9.37 6.20
CA LEU A 251 9.19 -10.23 6.34
C LEU A 251 8.80 -11.52 7.08
N ALA A 252 9.15 -12.67 6.51
CA ALA A 252 9.00 -13.94 7.21
C ALA A 252 9.97 -14.00 8.41
N PRO A 253 9.58 -14.68 9.50
CA PRO A 253 10.51 -15.07 10.56
C PRO A 253 11.67 -15.87 9.98
N ARG A 254 12.86 -15.76 10.59
CA ARG A 254 13.97 -16.67 10.29
C ARG A 254 13.62 -18.06 10.82
N VAL A 255 14.01 -19.11 10.10
CA VAL A 255 13.89 -20.49 10.57
C VAL A 255 14.59 -20.62 11.93
N GLY A 256 13.86 -21.04 12.97
CA GLY A 256 14.34 -21.16 14.35
C GLY A 256 14.13 -19.93 15.24
N GLY A 257 13.62 -18.81 14.71
CA GLY A 257 13.16 -17.68 15.51
C GLY A 257 11.75 -17.94 16.02
N ALA A 258 11.59 -18.07 17.34
CA ALA A 258 10.27 -18.16 17.95
C ALA A 258 9.43 -16.93 17.56
N ILE A 259 8.21 -17.14 17.08
CA ILE A 259 7.18 -16.10 17.10
C ILE A 259 6.87 -15.88 18.59
N PRO A 260 7.05 -14.68 19.16
CA PRO A 260 6.62 -14.44 20.53
C PRO A 260 5.11 -14.65 20.57
N ALA A 261 4.68 -15.73 21.24
CA ALA A 261 3.28 -16.05 21.43
C ALA A 261 2.58 -14.83 22.05
N THR A 262 1.57 -14.30 21.36
CA THR A 262 0.69 -13.31 21.97
C THR A 262 -0.14 -14.01 23.04
N ALA A 263 -0.20 -13.40 24.23
CA ALA A 263 -1.02 -13.91 25.33
C ALA A 263 -2.48 -13.98 24.85
N ALA A 264 -3.08 -15.17 24.92
CA ALA A 264 -4.47 -15.39 24.58
C ALA A 264 -5.37 -14.43 25.38
N PRO A 265 -6.42 -13.85 24.79
CA PRO A 265 -7.37 -13.06 25.56
C PRO A 265 -8.05 -13.97 26.58
N GLY A 266 -8.02 -13.55 27.85
CA GLY A 266 -8.67 -14.23 28.96
C GLY A 266 -10.16 -14.45 28.70
N ARG A 267 -10.62 -15.62 29.14
CA ARG A 267 -12.02 -16.09 29.09
C ARG A 267 -12.99 -15.15 29.79
#